data_AF-A0A939ZBU8-F1
#
_entry.id   AF-A0A939ZBU8-F1
#
_cell.length_a   1.000
_cell.length_b   1.000
_cell.length_c   1.000
_cell.angle_alpha   90.00
_cell.angle_beta   90.00
_cell.angle_gamma   90.00
#
_symmetry.space_group_name_H-M   'P 1'
#
loop_
_entity.id
_entity.type
_entity.pdbx_description
1 polymer ?
#
loop_
_entity_poly.entity_id
_entity_poly.type
_entity_poly.pdbx_seq_one_letter_code
_entity_poly.pdbx_strand_id
1 'polypeptide(L)'
;MLKYAILGFGGLGKLHFGNYNAIKERKDVKLVAVCDIEKSAFEGSAATNLGEGEKGFDFTDMNLYTDAEEMFEKEDLDFIVSALPTYIHEKYAVMAMEKGIHVFSEKPMALSQEEGAHMIEVSKKTGKKLMVGQVVRYFPAYVKLKEIIESGEYGKIIDAEFRRFSAPPRWGWKNWFFDEKLSGGAVLDLHVHDVDFINYLFGKPEAVCTLATHDITKYDSVTTLYYYDNVAVTSRGSWGEGGSYPFSAPFRARFEKATVEFKDYVLTVYPTDGEAFKPEVSGADGYTEEVIDFIDCIENDRESTINPPEASLQSIQIALAERESADKKEIIKL
;
A
#
# COMPACT_ATOMS: atom_id res chain seq x y z
N MET A 1 12.20 21.58 -12.20
CA MET A 1 12.21 20.17 -12.63
C MET A 1 12.67 19.38 -11.44
N LEU A 2 11.79 18.57 -10.88
CA LEU A 2 12.07 17.68 -9.76
C LEU A 2 12.93 16.52 -10.23
N LYS A 3 13.97 16.19 -9.45
CA LYS A 3 14.83 15.04 -9.65
C LYS A 3 14.52 14.01 -8.58
N TYR A 4 14.39 12.75 -8.96
CA TYR A 4 14.13 11.70 -8.00
C TYR A 4 14.94 10.44 -8.25
N ALA A 5 14.98 9.60 -7.22
CA ALA A 5 15.60 8.29 -7.28
C ALA A 5 14.63 7.19 -6.82
N ILE A 6 14.83 5.98 -7.35
CA ILE A 6 14.20 4.77 -6.82
C ILE A 6 15.18 4.11 -5.85
N LEU A 7 14.74 3.87 -4.61
CA LEU A 7 15.52 3.21 -3.56
C LEU A 7 14.93 1.82 -3.26
N GLY A 8 15.68 0.78 -3.59
CA GLY A 8 15.22 -0.61 -3.62
C GLY A 8 14.73 -0.95 -5.03
N PHE A 9 15.39 -1.90 -5.70
CA PHE A 9 15.13 -2.32 -7.07
C PHE A 9 14.73 -3.80 -7.17
N GLY A 10 13.98 -4.25 -6.16
CA GLY A 10 13.27 -5.54 -6.16
C GLY A 10 11.98 -5.51 -6.99
N GLY A 11 11.02 -6.36 -6.64
CA GLY A 11 9.73 -6.47 -7.34
C GLY A 11 8.99 -5.14 -7.51
N LEU A 12 8.75 -4.42 -6.40
CA LEU A 12 8.06 -3.13 -6.44
C LEU A 12 8.93 -1.99 -7.02
N GLY A 13 10.23 -1.98 -6.76
CA GLY A 13 11.13 -1.00 -7.38
C GLY A 13 11.13 -1.07 -8.90
N LYS A 14 11.09 -2.29 -9.46
CA LYS A 14 10.96 -2.53 -10.90
C LYS A 14 9.58 -2.16 -11.44
N LEU A 15 8.51 -2.37 -10.66
CA LEU A 15 7.17 -1.90 -11.01
C LEU A 15 7.14 -0.37 -11.11
N HIS A 16 7.66 0.33 -10.10
CA HIS A 16 7.77 1.80 -10.11
C HIS A 16 8.67 2.32 -11.24
N PHE A 17 9.70 1.56 -11.62
CA PHE A 17 10.47 1.86 -12.82
C PHE A 17 9.69 1.65 -14.11
N GLY A 18 8.81 0.64 -14.20
CA GLY A 18 7.91 0.51 -15.34
C GLY A 18 6.99 1.73 -15.48
N ASN A 19 6.49 2.23 -14.35
CA ASN A 19 5.65 3.43 -14.26
C ASN A 19 6.39 4.71 -14.65
N TYR A 20 7.73 4.73 -14.58
CA TYR A 20 8.53 5.85 -15.11
C TYR A 20 8.20 6.14 -16.57
N ASN A 21 7.81 5.15 -17.39
CA ASN A 21 7.41 5.42 -18.77
C ASN A 21 6.20 6.35 -18.90
N ALA A 22 5.27 6.32 -17.94
CA ALA A 22 4.15 7.26 -17.89
C ALA A 22 4.59 8.61 -17.28
N ILE A 23 5.43 8.57 -16.24
CA ILE A 23 5.88 9.77 -15.52
C ILE A 23 6.85 10.63 -16.36
N LYS A 24 7.73 10.02 -17.16
CA LYS A 24 8.75 10.71 -17.96
C LYS A 24 8.18 11.62 -19.05
N GLU A 25 6.90 11.43 -19.41
CA GLU A 25 6.20 12.33 -20.33
C GLU A 25 5.97 13.70 -19.69
N ARG A 26 6.00 13.78 -18.35
CA ARG A 26 6.05 15.04 -17.61
C ARG A 26 7.44 15.67 -17.75
N LYS A 27 7.48 16.91 -18.24
CA LYS A 27 8.75 17.66 -18.44
C LYS A 27 9.30 18.29 -17.15
N ASP A 28 8.52 18.26 -16.08
CA ASP A 28 8.84 18.82 -14.78
C ASP A 28 9.43 17.79 -13.81
N VAL A 29 9.54 16.51 -14.17
CA VAL A 29 10.10 15.45 -13.32
C VAL A 29 11.12 14.59 -14.08
N LYS A 30 12.20 14.16 -13.41
CA LYS A 30 13.22 13.27 -13.98
C LYS A 30 13.72 12.24 -12.97
N LEU A 31 13.71 10.97 -13.36
CA LEU A 31 14.42 9.90 -12.64
C LEU A 31 15.91 10.00 -12.96
N VAL A 32 16.75 10.24 -11.96
CA VAL A 32 18.20 10.46 -12.14
C VAL A 32 19.07 9.37 -11.51
N ALA A 33 18.52 8.57 -10.60
CA ALA A 33 19.27 7.51 -9.94
C ALA A 33 18.40 6.31 -9.54
N VAL A 34 19.03 5.14 -9.46
CA VAL A 34 18.43 3.91 -8.93
C VAL A 34 19.42 3.27 -7.97
N CYS A 35 18.94 2.86 -6.80
CA CYS A 35 19.77 2.23 -5.78
C CYS A 35 19.22 0.86 -5.37
N ASP A 36 20.11 -0.13 -5.30
CA ASP A 36 19.83 -1.43 -4.69
C ASP A 36 21.12 -2.01 -4.10
N ILE A 37 21.04 -2.63 -2.93
CA ILE A 37 22.19 -3.23 -2.25
C ILE A 37 22.85 -4.36 -3.07
N GLU A 38 22.11 -5.00 -3.98
CA GLU A 38 22.61 -6.03 -4.87
C GLU A 38 22.81 -5.47 -6.28
N LYS A 39 24.08 -5.40 -6.74
CA LYS A 39 24.39 -4.99 -8.11
C LYS A 39 23.65 -5.81 -9.17
N SER A 40 23.37 -7.09 -8.89
CA SER A 40 22.59 -7.96 -9.78
C SER A 40 21.12 -7.54 -9.92
N ALA A 41 20.58 -6.70 -9.03
CA ALA A 41 19.20 -6.23 -9.14
C ALA A 41 18.95 -5.44 -10.43
N PHE A 42 19.97 -4.71 -10.92
CA PHE A 42 19.95 -3.96 -12.18
C PHE A 42 19.95 -4.84 -13.43
N GLU A 43 20.20 -6.14 -13.26
CA GLU A 43 20.28 -7.13 -14.32
C GLU A 43 19.10 -8.13 -14.15
N GLY A 44 18.07 -8.03 -15.00
CA GLY A 44 16.98 -9.04 -15.07
C GLY A 44 15.61 -8.62 -14.54
N SER A 45 14.63 -9.54 -14.57
CA SER A 45 13.26 -9.34 -14.08
C SER A 45 13.09 -9.69 -12.60
N ALA A 46 12.05 -9.18 -11.95
CA ALA A 46 11.60 -9.65 -10.64
C ALA A 46 10.13 -10.08 -10.71
N ALA A 47 9.77 -11.15 -10.00
CA ALA A 47 8.38 -11.56 -9.85
C ALA A 47 7.70 -10.80 -8.71
N THR A 48 6.39 -10.60 -8.82
CA THR A 48 5.52 -10.12 -7.74
C THR A 48 4.27 -11.01 -7.64
N ASN A 49 3.39 -10.75 -6.68
CA ASN A 49 2.08 -11.41 -6.62
C ASN A 49 1.17 -11.09 -7.83
N LEU A 50 1.53 -10.07 -8.63
CA LEU A 50 0.82 -9.67 -9.83
C LEU A 50 1.35 -10.34 -11.12
N GLY A 51 2.46 -11.10 -11.05
CA GLY A 51 3.02 -11.84 -12.19
C GLY A 51 4.53 -11.68 -12.40
N GLU A 52 5.03 -12.07 -13.58
CA GLU A 52 6.40 -11.78 -14.03
C GLU A 52 6.55 -10.28 -14.28
N GLY A 53 7.50 -9.62 -13.61
CA GLY A 53 7.78 -8.20 -13.81
C GLY A 53 8.50 -7.89 -15.12
N GLU A 54 8.64 -6.60 -15.41
CA GLU A 54 9.23 -6.10 -16.63
C GLU A 54 10.69 -6.55 -16.85
N LYS A 55 11.10 -6.60 -18.12
CA LYS A 55 12.44 -6.96 -18.58
C LYS A 55 13.00 -5.82 -19.45
N GLY A 56 14.31 -5.63 -19.41
CA GLY A 56 14.99 -4.69 -20.30
C GLY A 56 14.86 -3.23 -19.87
N PHE A 57 15.24 -2.94 -18.63
CA PHE A 57 15.29 -1.58 -18.10
C PHE A 57 16.42 -0.78 -18.76
N ASP A 58 16.10 0.45 -19.19
CA ASP A 58 17.06 1.39 -19.77
C ASP A 58 17.48 2.42 -18.72
N PHE A 59 18.73 2.31 -18.27
CA PHE A 59 19.34 3.20 -17.28
C PHE A 59 20.25 4.27 -17.90
N THR A 60 20.20 4.49 -19.23
CA THR A 60 21.18 5.34 -19.95
C THR A 60 21.33 6.75 -19.35
N ASP A 61 20.26 7.32 -18.81
CA ASP A 61 20.24 8.67 -18.22
C ASP A 61 20.26 8.69 -16.69
N MET A 62 20.69 7.58 -16.05
CA MET A 62 20.58 7.37 -14.61
C MET A 62 21.88 6.85 -14.01
N ASN A 63 22.19 7.30 -12.80
CA ASN A 63 23.27 6.76 -12.00
C ASN A 63 22.80 5.55 -11.18
N LEU A 64 23.62 4.50 -11.11
CA LEU A 64 23.33 3.29 -10.35
C LEU A 64 24.17 3.25 -9.09
N TYR A 65 23.52 3.00 -7.95
CA TYR A 65 24.14 2.97 -6.64
C TYR A 65 23.90 1.64 -5.92
N THR A 66 24.89 1.21 -5.15
CA THR A 66 24.72 0.06 -4.22
C THR A 66 24.69 0.49 -2.75
N ASP A 67 24.73 1.79 -2.50
CA ASP A 67 24.72 2.40 -1.18
C ASP A 67 23.82 3.65 -1.21
N ALA A 68 22.82 3.68 -0.32
CA ALA A 68 21.84 4.75 -0.30
C ALA A 68 22.40 6.05 0.28
N GLU A 69 23.34 5.97 1.24
CA GLU A 69 23.98 7.15 1.83
C GLU A 69 24.83 7.85 0.77
N GLU A 70 25.62 7.10 0.00
CA GLU A 70 26.38 7.60 -1.14
C GLU A 70 25.47 8.25 -2.19
N MET A 71 24.35 7.61 -2.54
CA MET A 71 23.38 8.19 -3.48
C MET A 71 22.84 9.52 -2.96
N PHE A 72 22.40 9.59 -1.70
CA PHE A 72 21.87 10.81 -1.11
C PHE A 72 22.91 11.93 -0.96
N GLU A 73 24.21 11.62 -1.00
CA GLU A 73 25.30 12.60 -0.94
C GLU A 73 25.72 13.11 -2.31
N LYS A 74 25.69 12.25 -3.33
CA LYS A 74 26.16 12.57 -4.68
C LYS A 74 25.08 13.14 -5.58
N GLU A 75 23.83 12.74 -5.36
CA GLU A 75 22.70 13.20 -6.16
C GLU A 75 22.04 14.44 -5.55
N ASP A 76 21.65 15.36 -6.44
CA ASP A 76 20.78 16.49 -6.12
C ASP A 76 19.33 16.02 -6.28
N LEU A 77 18.77 15.41 -5.23
CA LEU A 77 17.43 14.81 -5.23
C LEU A 77 16.41 15.73 -4.56
N ASP A 78 15.28 15.92 -5.23
CA ASP A 78 14.09 16.50 -4.62
C ASP A 78 13.31 15.44 -3.84
N PHE A 79 13.17 14.22 -4.37
CA PHE A 79 12.45 13.15 -3.67
C PHE A 79 12.96 11.74 -3.97
N ILE A 80 12.50 10.77 -3.18
CA ILE A 80 12.73 9.34 -3.42
C ILE A 80 11.42 8.57 -3.49
N VAL A 81 11.41 7.51 -4.30
CA VAL A 81 10.42 6.43 -4.25
C VAL A 81 11.11 5.24 -3.59
N SER A 82 10.79 4.97 -2.34
CA SER A 82 11.38 3.89 -1.54
C SER A 82 10.52 2.63 -1.61
N ALA A 83 11.07 1.58 -2.22
CA ALA A 83 10.47 0.25 -2.34
C ALA A 83 11.32 -0.79 -1.60
N LEU A 84 11.65 -0.48 -0.36
CA LEU A 84 12.49 -1.30 0.51
C LEU A 84 11.66 -2.37 1.25
N PRO A 85 12.30 -3.35 1.90
CA PRO A 85 11.66 -4.15 2.94
C PRO A 85 11.20 -3.31 4.15
N THR A 86 10.04 -3.65 4.72
CA THR A 86 9.38 -2.86 5.77
C THR A 86 10.27 -2.50 6.96
N TYR A 87 11.05 -3.45 7.46
CA TYR A 87 11.90 -3.29 8.65
C TYR A 87 13.00 -2.21 8.52
N ILE A 88 13.19 -1.63 7.33
CA ILE A 88 14.12 -0.52 7.09
C ILE A 88 13.46 0.72 6.50
N HIS A 89 12.13 0.78 6.40
CA HIS A 89 11.42 1.97 5.91
C HIS A 89 11.77 3.22 6.73
N GLU A 90 11.59 3.15 8.05
CA GLU A 90 11.85 4.27 8.97
C GLU A 90 13.28 4.78 8.83
N LYS A 91 14.28 3.88 8.90
CA LYS A 91 15.70 4.25 8.79
C LYS A 91 15.99 5.10 7.56
N TYR A 92 15.59 4.64 6.38
CA TYR A 92 15.94 5.33 5.13
C TYR A 92 15.03 6.52 4.83
N ALA A 93 13.77 6.49 5.25
CA ALA A 93 12.87 7.63 5.15
C ALA A 93 13.37 8.81 6.01
N VAL A 94 13.72 8.55 7.27
CA VAL A 94 14.27 9.57 8.18
C VAL A 94 15.56 10.14 7.64
N MET A 95 16.50 9.28 7.22
CA MET A 95 17.77 9.70 6.63
C MET A 95 17.59 10.60 5.40
N ALA A 96 16.66 10.27 4.50
CA ALA A 96 16.37 11.08 3.32
C ALA A 96 15.80 12.46 3.69
N MET A 97 14.80 12.49 4.59
CA MET A 97 14.18 13.75 5.04
C MET A 97 15.16 14.66 5.77
N GLU A 98 16.07 14.11 6.59
CA GLU A 98 17.13 14.89 7.26
C GLU A 98 18.14 15.48 6.28
N LYS A 99 18.34 14.85 5.11
CA LYS A 99 19.12 15.41 3.99
C LYS A 99 18.31 16.39 3.12
N GLY A 100 17.06 16.66 3.46
CA GLY A 100 16.20 17.60 2.73
C GLY A 100 15.49 17.01 1.52
N ILE A 101 15.33 15.68 1.47
CA ILE A 101 14.70 14.94 0.36
C ILE A 101 13.28 14.53 0.77
N HIS A 102 12.28 14.75 -0.10
CA HIS A 102 10.91 14.29 0.13
C HIS A 102 10.81 12.76 -0.05
N VAL A 103 9.90 12.10 0.66
CA VAL A 103 9.83 10.62 0.69
C VAL A 103 8.45 10.10 0.30
N PHE A 104 8.39 9.36 -0.80
CA PHE A 104 7.37 8.34 -1.01
C PHE A 104 7.92 7.02 -0.49
N SER A 105 7.22 6.37 0.44
CA SER A 105 7.60 5.08 1.02
C SER A 105 6.54 4.05 0.72
N GLU A 106 6.93 2.87 0.25
CA GLU A 106 6.02 1.75 0.10
C GLU A 106 5.33 1.37 1.41
N LYS A 107 4.18 0.70 1.27
CA LYS A 107 3.44 0.14 2.39
C LYS A 107 4.07 -1.18 2.87
N PRO A 108 3.81 -1.60 4.11
CA PRO A 108 3.22 -0.82 5.20
C PRO A 108 4.18 0.29 5.67
N MET A 109 3.65 1.32 6.31
CA MET A 109 4.44 2.48 6.76
C MET A 109 5.65 2.08 7.63
N ALA A 110 5.43 1.18 8.60
CA ALA A 110 6.44 0.66 9.50
C ALA A 110 5.95 -0.64 10.16
N LEU A 111 6.81 -1.32 10.95
CA LEU A 111 6.43 -2.52 11.71
C LEU A 111 5.80 -2.17 13.07
N SER A 112 6.07 -0.97 13.58
CA SER A 112 5.56 -0.49 14.86
C SER A 112 4.93 0.90 14.74
N GLN A 113 4.09 1.25 15.72
CA GLN A 113 3.51 2.58 15.81
C GLN A 113 4.59 3.64 16.09
N GLU A 114 5.60 3.29 16.88
CA GLU A 114 6.69 4.19 17.28
C GLU A 114 7.53 4.62 16.07
N GLU A 115 7.93 3.66 15.23
CA GLU A 115 8.65 3.93 13.98
C GLU A 115 7.81 4.81 13.03
N GLY A 116 6.53 4.49 12.84
CA GLY A 116 5.64 5.29 11.99
C GLY A 116 5.44 6.71 12.54
N ALA A 117 5.30 6.87 13.85
CA ALA A 117 5.22 8.17 14.50
C ALA A 117 6.51 8.98 14.33
N HIS A 118 7.67 8.34 14.43
CA HIS A 118 8.97 8.98 14.22
C HIS A 118 9.14 9.48 12.78
N MET A 119 8.71 8.72 11.78
CA MET A 119 8.72 9.17 10.38
C MET A 119 7.88 10.45 10.19
N ILE A 120 6.68 10.52 10.78
CA ILE A 120 5.83 11.73 10.73
C ILE A 120 6.46 12.90 11.49
N GLU A 121 7.07 12.65 12.65
CA GLU A 121 7.76 13.68 13.42
C GLU A 121 8.89 14.31 12.61
N VAL A 122 9.72 13.49 11.97
CA VAL A 122 10.84 13.97 11.14
C VAL A 122 10.34 14.72 9.91
N SER A 123 9.28 14.23 9.25
CA SER A 123 8.61 14.95 8.16
C SER A 123 8.19 16.36 8.59
N LYS A 124 7.51 16.50 9.74
CA LYS A 124 7.10 17.80 10.30
C LYS A 124 8.28 18.69 10.68
N LYS A 125 9.32 18.11 11.30
CA LYS A 125 10.53 18.82 11.75
C LYS A 125 11.34 19.38 10.58
N THR A 126 11.46 18.62 9.49
CA THR A 126 12.26 18.99 8.31
C THR A 126 11.46 19.81 7.29
N GLY A 127 10.13 19.80 7.39
CA GLY A 127 9.24 20.35 6.37
C GLY A 127 9.20 19.50 5.09
N LYS A 128 9.76 18.29 5.12
CA LYS A 128 9.77 17.38 3.98
C LYS A 128 8.53 16.51 3.99
N LYS A 129 7.95 16.32 2.81
CA LYS A 129 6.71 15.58 2.61
C LYS A 129 6.99 14.09 2.72
N LEU A 130 6.10 13.39 3.42
CA LEU A 130 6.09 11.94 3.56
C LEU A 130 4.75 11.43 3.06
N MET A 131 4.78 10.50 2.10
CA MET A 131 3.60 9.77 1.65
C MET A 131 3.86 8.28 1.68
N VAL A 132 2.88 7.51 2.18
CA VAL A 132 2.95 6.04 2.17
C VAL A 132 2.14 5.52 0.97
N GLY A 133 2.69 4.57 0.22
CA GLY A 133 2.10 3.97 -0.99
C GLY A 133 0.90 3.05 -0.69
N GLN A 134 -0.19 3.62 -0.19
CA GLN A 134 -1.45 2.90 -0.01
C GLN A 134 -2.22 2.80 -1.34
N VAL A 135 -1.64 2.09 -2.29
CA VAL A 135 -2.06 2.04 -3.71
C VAL A 135 -3.53 1.68 -3.92
N VAL A 136 -4.13 0.91 -3.01
CA VAL A 136 -5.54 0.48 -3.11
C VAL A 136 -6.50 1.67 -3.14
N ARG A 137 -6.12 2.81 -2.55
CA ARG A 137 -6.92 4.04 -2.60
C ARG A 137 -7.00 4.69 -3.98
N TYR A 138 -6.14 4.26 -4.92
CA TYR A 138 -6.08 4.75 -6.31
C TYR A 138 -6.64 3.72 -7.31
N PHE A 139 -6.92 2.48 -6.90
CA PHE A 139 -7.45 1.48 -7.83
C PHE A 139 -8.90 1.80 -8.23
N PRO A 140 -9.24 1.82 -9.54
CA PRO A 140 -10.52 2.32 -10.02
C PRO A 140 -11.76 1.67 -9.37
N ALA A 141 -11.72 0.37 -9.09
CA ALA A 141 -12.83 -0.31 -8.43
C ALA A 141 -13.04 0.14 -6.97
N TYR A 142 -11.94 0.42 -6.26
CA TYR A 142 -11.94 0.87 -4.87
C TYR A 142 -12.31 2.36 -4.78
N VAL A 143 -11.76 3.19 -5.68
CA VAL A 143 -12.18 4.58 -5.87
C VAL A 143 -13.68 4.65 -6.12
N LYS A 144 -14.20 3.81 -7.03
CA LYS A 144 -15.63 3.81 -7.35
C LYS A 144 -16.50 3.40 -6.16
N LEU A 145 -16.07 2.44 -5.35
CA LEU A 145 -16.78 2.09 -4.11
C LEU A 145 -16.83 3.28 -3.15
N LYS A 146 -15.71 4.01 -2.96
CA LYS A 146 -15.68 5.21 -2.12
C LYS A 146 -16.62 6.30 -2.65
N GLU A 147 -16.60 6.58 -3.96
CA GLU A 147 -17.51 7.55 -4.59
C GLU A 147 -18.99 7.20 -4.33
N ILE A 148 -19.35 5.91 -4.43
CA ILE A 148 -20.72 5.44 -4.18
C ILE A 148 -21.12 5.65 -2.71
N ILE A 149 -20.20 5.40 -1.77
CA ILE A 149 -20.42 5.64 -0.34
C ILE A 149 -20.62 7.13 -0.06
N GLU A 150 -19.76 7.97 -0.62
CA GLU A 150 -19.77 9.43 -0.36
C GLU A 150 -20.94 10.15 -1.04
N SER A 151 -21.35 9.71 -2.23
CA SER A 151 -22.48 10.30 -2.94
C SER A 151 -23.83 9.97 -2.31
N GLY A 152 -23.92 8.84 -1.60
CA GLY A 152 -25.17 8.34 -1.02
C GLY A 152 -26.22 7.91 -2.05
N GLU A 153 -25.82 7.69 -3.32
CA GLU A 153 -26.75 7.36 -4.43
C GLU A 153 -27.62 6.13 -4.10
N TYR A 154 -27.05 5.11 -3.45
CA TYR A 154 -27.77 3.89 -3.05
C TYR A 154 -28.21 3.88 -1.58
N GLY A 155 -28.23 5.05 -0.93
CA GLY A 155 -28.54 5.19 0.49
C GLY A 155 -27.37 4.80 1.38
N LYS A 156 -27.66 4.53 2.66
CA LYS A 156 -26.62 4.18 3.64
C LYS A 156 -26.04 2.80 3.35
N ILE A 157 -24.73 2.67 3.58
CA ILE A 157 -24.08 1.36 3.65
C ILE A 157 -24.54 0.64 4.93
N ILE A 158 -24.85 -0.65 4.80
CA ILE A 158 -25.34 -1.49 5.90
C ILE A 158 -24.27 -2.48 6.33
N ASP A 159 -23.59 -3.11 5.37
CA ASP A 159 -22.49 -4.01 5.67
C ASP A 159 -21.46 -4.08 4.52
N ALA A 160 -20.21 -4.41 4.86
CA ALA A 160 -19.12 -4.60 3.92
C ALA A 160 -18.20 -5.77 4.32
N GLU A 161 -17.77 -6.54 3.32
CA GLU A 161 -16.83 -7.65 3.46
C GLU A 161 -15.66 -7.43 2.49
N PHE A 162 -14.44 -7.49 3.01
CA PHE A 162 -13.21 -7.41 2.23
C PHE A 162 -12.41 -8.70 2.37
N ARG A 163 -11.85 -9.18 1.28
CA ARG A 163 -11.09 -10.43 1.28
C ARG A 163 -9.84 -10.28 0.45
N ARG A 164 -8.75 -10.89 0.90
CA ARG A 164 -7.49 -10.90 0.17
C ARG A 164 -6.73 -12.19 0.40
N PHE A 165 -6.46 -12.90 -0.68
CA PHE A 165 -5.88 -14.22 -0.67
C PHE A 165 -4.74 -14.30 -1.68
N SER A 166 -3.65 -14.96 -1.31
CA SER A 166 -2.59 -15.30 -2.24
C SER A 166 -1.81 -16.50 -1.76
N ALA A 167 -1.12 -17.18 -2.68
CA ALA A 167 -0.02 -18.03 -2.27
C ALA A 167 1.03 -17.22 -1.47
N PRO A 168 1.82 -17.86 -0.59
CA PRO A 168 2.90 -17.19 0.13
C PRO A 168 3.92 -16.52 -0.82
N PRO A 169 4.42 -15.32 -0.50
CA PRO A 169 5.34 -14.58 -1.36
C PRO A 169 6.77 -15.14 -1.31
N ARG A 170 7.02 -16.23 -2.04
CA ARG A 170 8.33 -16.91 -2.15
C ARG A 170 9.37 -16.18 -3.00
N TRP A 171 9.02 -15.00 -3.51
CA TRP A 171 9.87 -14.17 -4.39
C TRP A 171 10.62 -13.07 -3.64
N GLY A 172 10.35 -12.86 -2.35
CA GLY A 172 11.01 -11.81 -1.56
C GLY A 172 12.50 -12.05 -1.38
N TRP A 173 13.27 -10.96 -1.33
CA TRP A 173 14.72 -11.01 -1.10
C TRP A 173 15.06 -11.82 0.16
N LYS A 174 15.87 -12.87 0.00
CA LYS A 174 16.24 -13.82 1.07
C LYS A 174 15.05 -14.36 1.88
N ASN A 175 13.87 -14.46 1.27
CA ASN A 175 12.63 -14.91 1.92
C ASN A 175 12.24 -14.09 3.17
N TRP A 176 12.58 -12.79 3.22
CA TRP A 176 12.29 -11.94 4.38
C TRP A 176 10.80 -11.91 4.77
N PHE A 177 9.87 -12.12 3.83
CA PHE A 177 8.44 -12.23 4.11
C PHE A 177 8.09 -13.33 5.12
N PHE A 178 8.88 -14.41 5.18
CA PHE A 178 8.67 -15.53 6.09
C PHE A 178 9.27 -15.32 7.48
N ASP A 179 10.05 -14.25 7.68
CA ASP A 179 10.47 -13.81 9.00
C ASP A 179 9.51 -12.71 9.47
N GLU A 180 8.63 -13.07 10.40
CA GLU A 180 7.62 -12.15 10.94
C GLU A 180 8.25 -10.90 11.58
N LYS A 181 9.48 -10.98 12.10
CA LYS A 181 10.16 -9.82 12.67
C LYS A 181 10.60 -8.82 11.60
N LEU A 182 10.71 -9.26 10.35
CA LEU A 182 11.11 -8.43 9.22
C LEU A 182 9.89 -7.95 8.43
N SER A 183 8.87 -8.80 8.26
CA SER A 183 7.70 -8.52 7.41
C SER A 183 6.46 -8.06 8.17
N GLY A 184 6.35 -8.40 9.45
CA GLY A 184 5.11 -8.27 10.20
C GLY A 184 4.04 -9.30 9.84
N GLY A 185 4.42 -10.32 9.05
CA GLY A 185 3.53 -11.42 8.61
C GLY A 185 2.46 -10.97 7.62
N ALA A 186 1.50 -11.87 7.34
CA ALA A 186 0.45 -11.57 6.38
C ALA A 186 -0.44 -10.39 6.83
N VAL A 187 -0.52 -10.12 8.14
CA VAL A 187 -1.28 -8.97 8.67
C VAL A 187 -0.71 -7.64 8.19
N LEU A 188 0.59 -7.43 8.34
CA LEU A 188 1.21 -6.15 8.00
C LEU A 188 1.65 -6.05 6.54
N ASP A 189 1.84 -7.16 5.81
CA ASP A 189 2.19 -7.07 4.39
C ASP A 189 1.00 -7.20 3.44
N LEU A 190 0.18 -8.25 3.58
CA LEU A 190 -0.94 -8.53 2.67
C LEU A 190 -2.22 -7.86 3.13
N HIS A 191 -2.65 -8.18 4.34
CA HIS A 191 -3.96 -7.80 4.90
C HIS A 191 -4.06 -6.30 5.17
N VAL A 192 -2.94 -5.64 5.46
CA VAL A 192 -2.88 -4.19 5.74
C VAL A 192 -3.57 -3.35 4.68
N HIS A 193 -3.62 -3.81 3.42
CA HIS A 193 -4.35 -3.13 2.36
C HIS A 193 -5.86 -3.04 2.64
N ASP A 194 -6.46 -4.09 3.18
CA ASP A 194 -7.89 -4.10 3.50
C ASP A 194 -8.13 -3.33 4.81
N VAL A 195 -7.23 -3.47 5.80
CA VAL A 195 -7.26 -2.66 7.03
C VAL A 195 -7.22 -1.17 6.69
N ASP A 196 -6.31 -0.79 5.80
CA ASP A 196 -6.11 0.58 5.36
C ASP A 196 -7.32 1.12 4.58
N PHE A 197 -7.86 0.33 3.66
CA PHE A 197 -9.01 0.75 2.89
C PHE A 197 -10.29 0.85 3.73
N ILE A 198 -10.48 -0.05 4.71
CA ILE A 198 -11.55 0.04 5.70
C ILE A 198 -11.40 1.34 6.52
N ASN A 199 -10.19 1.64 7.00
CA ASN A 199 -9.90 2.89 7.69
C ASN A 199 -10.18 4.12 6.79
N TYR A 200 -9.86 4.04 5.49
CA TYR A 200 -10.11 5.11 4.53
C TYR A 200 -11.59 5.36 4.23
N LEU A 201 -12.43 4.31 4.30
CA LEU A 201 -13.87 4.40 4.08
C LEU A 201 -14.64 4.84 5.33
N PHE A 202 -14.27 4.29 6.49
CA PHE A 202 -15.09 4.38 7.70
C PHE A 202 -14.38 5.07 8.88
N GLY A 203 -13.09 5.41 8.73
CA GLY A 203 -12.24 5.87 9.82
C GLY A 203 -11.86 4.76 10.79
N LYS A 204 -11.22 5.16 11.90
CA LYS A 204 -10.80 4.23 12.95
C LYS A 204 -12.02 3.55 13.59
N PRO A 205 -12.08 2.21 13.63
CA PRO A 205 -13.13 1.50 14.35
C PRO A 205 -12.99 1.68 15.86
N GLU A 206 -14.08 1.49 16.61
CA GLU A 206 -14.05 1.58 18.08
C GLU A 206 -13.32 0.39 18.71
N ALA A 207 -13.39 -0.76 18.06
CA ALA A 207 -12.77 -2.00 18.47
C ALA A 207 -12.60 -2.96 17.30
N VAL A 208 -11.77 -4.00 17.51
CA VAL A 208 -11.60 -5.14 16.61
C VAL A 208 -11.69 -6.47 17.37
N CYS A 209 -12.15 -7.51 16.67
CA CYS A 209 -12.09 -8.90 17.13
C CYS A 209 -11.53 -9.77 16.01
N THR A 210 -10.37 -10.38 16.23
CA THR A 210 -9.62 -11.09 15.20
C THR A 210 -9.36 -12.53 15.61
N LEU A 211 -9.61 -13.45 14.69
CA LEU A 211 -9.16 -14.84 14.78
C LEU A 211 -8.05 -15.05 13.76
N ALA A 212 -6.98 -15.74 14.18
CA ALA A 212 -5.83 -16.02 13.33
C ALA A 212 -5.40 -17.49 13.39
N THR A 213 -4.77 -17.96 12.32
CA THR A 213 -4.02 -19.21 12.29
C THR A 213 -2.51 -18.95 12.22
N HIS A 214 -1.74 -19.99 12.46
CA HIS A 214 -0.28 -19.99 12.39
C HIS A 214 0.20 -21.31 11.76
N ASP A 215 0.13 -21.43 10.43
CA ASP A 215 0.64 -22.61 9.71
C ASP A 215 2.02 -22.32 9.11
N ILE A 216 2.11 -21.43 8.12
CA ILE A 216 3.36 -21.12 7.41
C ILE A 216 4.18 -20.05 8.15
N THR A 217 3.52 -19.00 8.62
CA THR A 217 4.08 -17.91 9.43
C THR A 217 3.09 -17.54 10.53
N LYS A 218 3.48 -16.66 11.47
CA LYS A 218 2.52 -16.15 12.45
C LYS A 218 1.49 -15.27 11.71
N TYR A 219 0.20 -15.51 11.92
CA TYR A 219 -0.92 -14.73 11.35
C TYR A 219 -1.06 -14.89 9.83
N ASP A 220 -0.87 -16.10 9.32
CA ASP A 220 -0.94 -16.41 7.89
C ASP A 220 -2.38 -16.50 7.34
N SER A 221 -3.38 -16.64 8.21
CA SER A 221 -4.78 -16.40 7.89
C SER A 221 -5.41 -15.63 9.04
N VAL A 222 -6.11 -14.54 8.73
CA VAL A 222 -6.81 -13.71 9.70
C VAL A 222 -8.22 -13.42 9.26
N THR A 223 -9.16 -13.41 10.21
CA THR A 223 -10.54 -12.93 10.01
C THR A 223 -10.84 -11.93 11.09
N THR A 224 -11.20 -10.71 10.70
CA THR A 224 -11.41 -9.59 11.61
C THR A 224 -12.84 -9.07 11.50
N LEU A 225 -13.45 -8.80 12.66
CA LEU A 225 -14.67 -7.98 12.79
C LEU A 225 -14.27 -6.58 13.26
N TYR A 226 -14.79 -5.55 12.59
CA TYR A 226 -14.58 -4.15 12.97
C TYR A 226 -15.86 -3.58 13.57
N TYR A 227 -15.75 -2.92 14.72
CA TYR A 227 -16.88 -2.36 15.44
C TYR A 227 -17.05 -0.88 15.07
N TYR A 228 -18.17 -0.60 14.40
CA TYR A 228 -18.69 0.73 14.11
C TYR A 228 -20.16 0.81 14.55
N ASP A 229 -20.66 2.01 14.87
CA ASP A 229 -22.03 2.20 15.33
C ASP A 229 -23.11 1.75 14.33
N ASN A 230 -22.88 2.01 13.03
CA ASN A 230 -23.94 2.00 12.03
C ASN A 230 -23.66 1.11 10.80
N VAL A 231 -22.54 0.39 10.77
CA VAL A 231 -22.15 -0.48 9.65
C VAL A 231 -21.45 -1.73 10.17
N ALA A 232 -21.83 -2.90 9.65
CA ALA A 232 -21.14 -4.14 9.94
C ALA A 232 -19.98 -4.36 8.94
N VAL A 233 -18.74 -4.38 9.41
CA VAL A 233 -17.57 -4.53 8.53
C VAL A 233 -16.73 -5.74 8.93
N THR A 234 -16.36 -6.54 7.95
CA THR A 234 -15.47 -7.69 8.13
C THR A 234 -14.36 -7.69 7.09
N SER A 235 -13.23 -8.30 7.46
CA SER A 235 -12.14 -8.54 6.54
C SER A 235 -11.54 -9.94 6.73
N ARG A 236 -10.94 -10.48 5.67
CA ARG A 236 -10.17 -11.72 5.75
C ARG A 236 -8.93 -11.64 4.87
N GLY A 237 -7.75 -11.84 5.48
CA GLY A 237 -6.47 -11.89 4.78
C GLY A 237 -5.86 -13.29 4.89
N SER A 238 -5.26 -13.83 3.82
CA SER A 238 -4.50 -15.07 3.93
C SER A 238 -3.37 -15.25 2.92
N TRP A 239 -2.27 -15.82 3.43
CA TRP A 239 -1.16 -16.43 2.69
C TRP A 239 -1.21 -17.97 2.73
N GLY A 240 -2.29 -18.58 3.22
CA GLY A 240 -2.36 -20.03 3.43
C GLY A 240 -2.65 -20.82 2.13
N GLU A 241 -2.83 -20.12 1.02
CA GLU A 241 -3.33 -20.69 -0.22
C GLU A 241 -2.23 -21.49 -0.93
N GLY A 242 -2.60 -22.69 -1.37
CA GLY A 242 -1.64 -23.64 -1.92
C GLY A 242 -1.11 -23.25 -3.31
N GLY A 243 0.18 -23.47 -3.52
CA GLY A 243 0.80 -23.59 -4.85
C GLY A 243 0.59 -22.38 -5.75
N SER A 244 -0.09 -22.59 -6.89
CA SER A 244 -0.34 -21.60 -7.93
C SER A 244 -1.64 -20.80 -7.72
N TYR A 245 -2.16 -20.74 -6.50
CA TYR A 245 -3.34 -19.94 -6.21
C TYR A 245 -3.05 -18.46 -6.55
N PRO A 246 -3.86 -17.84 -7.42
CA PRO A 246 -3.60 -16.48 -7.88
C PRO A 246 -3.86 -15.47 -6.77
N PHE A 247 -3.26 -14.29 -6.88
CA PHE A 247 -3.69 -13.17 -6.07
C PHE A 247 -5.17 -12.86 -6.34
N SER A 248 -5.95 -12.66 -5.27
CA SER A 248 -7.37 -12.34 -5.31
C SER A 248 -7.68 -11.34 -4.20
N ALA A 249 -8.39 -10.25 -4.53
CA ALA A 249 -8.78 -9.22 -3.57
C ALA A 249 -10.24 -8.75 -3.76
N PRO A 250 -11.25 -9.63 -3.62
CA PRO A 250 -12.64 -9.24 -3.83
C PRO A 250 -13.21 -8.48 -2.63
N PHE A 251 -14.20 -7.64 -2.89
CA PHE A 251 -15.01 -7.01 -1.85
C PHE A 251 -16.49 -7.07 -2.19
N ARG A 252 -17.32 -6.93 -1.17
CA ARG A 252 -18.77 -6.79 -1.29
C ARG A 252 -19.25 -5.74 -0.31
N ALA A 253 -20.04 -4.77 -0.77
CA ALA A 253 -20.65 -3.75 0.06
C ALA A 253 -22.15 -3.69 -0.21
N ARG A 254 -22.99 -3.76 0.82
CA ARG A 254 -24.44 -3.62 0.71
C ARG A 254 -24.89 -2.27 1.21
N PHE A 255 -25.74 -1.65 0.42
CA PHE A 255 -26.43 -0.41 0.69
C PHE A 255 -27.92 -0.68 0.85
N GLU A 256 -28.67 0.34 1.28
CA GLU A 256 -30.14 0.27 1.37
C GLU A 256 -30.80 -0.09 0.03
N LYS A 257 -30.23 0.36 -1.09
CA LYS A 257 -30.83 0.24 -2.44
C LYS A 257 -29.96 -0.49 -3.47
N ALA A 258 -28.80 -1.00 -3.09
CA ALA A 258 -27.94 -1.77 -3.99
C ALA A 258 -26.96 -2.67 -3.24
N THR A 259 -26.38 -3.63 -3.95
CA THR A 259 -25.12 -4.28 -3.56
C THR A 259 -24.05 -3.96 -4.60
N VAL A 260 -22.85 -3.61 -4.16
CA VAL A 260 -21.69 -3.41 -5.02
C VAL A 260 -20.72 -4.57 -4.74
N GLU A 261 -20.31 -5.29 -5.77
CA GLU A 261 -19.38 -6.41 -5.66
C GLU A 261 -18.22 -6.23 -6.64
N PHE A 262 -17.00 -6.38 -6.13
CA PHE A 262 -15.80 -6.54 -6.95
C PHE A 262 -15.32 -7.97 -6.82
N LYS A 263 -15.34 -8.70 -7.95
CA LYS A 263 -14.95 -10.10 -8.00
C LYS A 263 -14.40 -10.42 -9.39
N ASP A 264 -13.36 -11.25 -9.45
CA ASP A 264 -12.72 -11.66 -10.70
C ASP A 264 -12.33 -10.46 -11.58
N TYR A 265 -11.83 -9.40 -10.95
CA TYR A 265 -11.45 -8.12 -11.58
C TYR A 265 -12.61 -7.36 -12.25
N VAL A 266 -13.86 -7.67 -11.90
CA VAL A 266 -15.05 -7.00 -12.41
C VAL A 266 -15.82 -6.36 -11.25
N LEU A 267 -16.04 -5.04 -11.35
CA LEU A 267 -16.95 -4.32 -10.47
C LEU A 267 -18.37 -4.40 -11.05
N THR A 268 -19.33 -4.82 -10.23
CA THR A 268 -20.75 -4.90 -10.61
C THR A 268 -21.61 -4.27 -9.53
N VAL A 269 -22.58 -3.47 -9.95
CA VAL A 269 -23.63 -2.91 -9.09
C VAL A 269 -24.92 -3.71 -9.34
N TYR A 270 -25.57 -4.10 -8.25
CA TYR A 270 -26.84 -4.82 -8.20
C TYR A 270 -27.87 -3.95 -7.48
N PRO A 271 -28.58 -3.06 -8.20
CA PRO A 271 -29.67 -2.28 -7.61
C PRO A 271 -30.79 -3.18 -7.07
N THR A 272 -31.51 -2.72 -6.05
CA THR A 272 -32.74 -3.39 -5.59
C THR A 272 -33.82 -3.37 -6.69
N ASP A 273 -33.92 -2.24 -7.39
CA ASP A 273 -34.83 -2.03 -8.50
C ASP A 273 -34.04 -1.84 -9.80
N GLY A 274 -34.10 -2.80 -10.71
CA GLY A 274 -33.44 -2.75 -12.01
C GLY A 274 -32.51 -3.94 -12.28
N GLU A 275 -31.79 -3.87 -13.40
CA GLU A 275 -30.82 -4.89 -13.78
C GLU A 275 -29.43 -4.56 -13.23
N ALA A 276 -28.64 -5.61 -12.99
CA ALA A 276 -27.23 -5.46 -12.63
C ALA A 276 -26.44 -4.83 -13.77
N PHE A 277 -25.50 -3.95 -13.46
CA PHE A 277 -24.68 -3.29 -14.45
C PHE A 277 -23.24 -3.12 -13.96
N LYS A 278 -22.32 -2.94 -14.92
CA LYS A 278 -20.92 -2.63 -14.65
C LYS A 278 -20.78 -1.10 -14.68
N PRO A 279 -20.48 -0.44 -13.56
CA PRO A 279 -20.29 1.00 -13.57
C PRO A 279 -19.05 1.34 -14.40
N GLU A 280 -19.06 2.53 -14.98
CA GLU A 280 -17.84 3.07 -15.58
C GLU A 280 -16.80 3.29 -14.46
N VAL A 281 -15.62 2.71 -14.67
CA VAL A 281 -14.45 2.89 -13.82
C VAL A 281 -13.38 3.58 -14.67
N SER A 282 -12.99 4.77 -14.26
CA SER A 282 -11.94 5.56 -14.90
C SER A 282 -10.73 5.62 -13.99
N GLY A 283 -9.54 5.59 -14.57
CA GLY A 283 -8.27 5.68 -13.84
C GLY A 283 -7.21 4.85 -14.53
N ALA A 284 -5.96 5.30 -14.46
CA ALA A 284 -4.82 4.55 -14.96
C ALA A 284 -4.41 3.45 -13.97
N ASP A 285 -3.17 2.99 -14.08
CA ASP A 285 -2.53 2.13 -13.10
C ASP A 285 -2.39 2.86 -11.75
N GLY A 286 -2.91 2.26 -10.67
CA GLY A 286 -2.93 2.91 -9.34
C GLY A 286 -1.55 3.23 -8.78
N TYR A 287 -0.52 2.43 -9.11
CA TYR A 287 0.85 2.69 -8.68
C TYR A 287 1.45 3.92 -9.39
N THR A 288 1.05 4.15 -10.64
CA THR A 288 1.44 5.37 -11.35
C THR A 288 0.75 6.60 -10.74
N GLU A 289 -0.56 6.49 -10.46
CA GLU A 289 -1.36 7.61 -9.93
C GLU A 289 -0.92 8.07 -8.53
N GLU A 290 -0.53 7.15 -7.63
CA GLU A 290 -0.05 7.56 -6.30
C GLU A 290 1.27 8.33 -6.37
N VAL A 291 2.19 7.96 -7.27
CA VAL A 291 3.44 8.70 -7.47
C VAL A 291 3.17 10.06 -8.10
N ILE A 292 2.20 10.16 -9.02
CA ILE A 292 1.74 11.44 -9.60
C ILE A 292 1.14 12.34 -8.51
N ASP A 293 0.27 11.82 -7.64
CA ASP A 293 -0.27 12.62 -6.53
C ASP A 293 0.85 13.12 -5.60
N PHE A 294 1.87 12.30 -5.35
CA PHE A 294 3.01 12.72 -4.54
C PHE A 294 3.83 13.84 -5.20
N ILE A 295 4.09 13.74 -6.52
CA ILE A 295 4.73 14.80 -7.31
C ILE A 295 3.90 16.09 -7.19
N ASP A 296 2.58 16.01 -7.41
CA ASP A 296 1.69 17.16 -7.34
C ASP A 296 1.65 17.76 -5.92
N CYS A 297 1.78 16.94 -4.88
CA CYS A 297 1.91 17.42 -3.50
C CYS A 297 3.16 18.29 -3.31
N ILE A 298 4.30 17.85 -3.85
CA ILE A 298 5.57 18.59 -3.79
C ILE A 298 5.46 19.91 -4.56
N GLU A 299 4.97 19.88 -5.80
CA GLU A 299 4.90 21.06 -6.66
C GLU A 299 3.96 22.15 -6.12
N ASN A 300 2.86 21.73 -5.48
CA ASN A 300 1.84 22.64 -4.97
C ASN A 300 1.99 22.92 -3.47
N ASP A 301 3.08 22.45 -2.85
CA ASP A 301 3.33 22.53 -1.41
C ASP A 301 2.11 22.17 -0.54
N ARG A 302 1.45 21.05 -0.87
CA ARG A 302 0.31 20.51 -0.12
C ARG A 302 0.63 19.13 0.44
N GLU A 303 -0.19 18.67 1.36
CA GLU A 303 -0.20 17.26 1.78
C GLU A 303 -1.12 16.44 0.86
N SER A 304 -0.90 15.12 0.81
CA SER A 304 -1.85 14.24 0.11
C SER A 304 -3.14 14.16 0.92
N THR A 305 -4.27 14.36 0.23
CA THR A 305 -5.60 14.16 0.82
C THR A 305 -6.05 12.72 0.70
N ILE A 306 -5.43 11.95 -0.21
CA ILE A 306 -5.74 10.54 -0.45
C ILE A 306 -4.89 9.67 0.47
N ASN A 307 -3.58 9.92 0.56
CA ASN A 307 -2.61 9.20 1.40
C ASN A 307 -1.93 10.10 2.45
N PRO A 308 -2.67 10.76 3.36
CA PRO A 308 -2.03 11.47 4.46
C PRO A 308 -1.30 10.47 5.38
N PRO A 309 -0.05 10.74 5.80
CA PRO A 309 0.75 9.77 6.54
C PRO A 309 0.14 9.42 7.91
N GLU A 310 -0.60 10.33 8.53
CA GLU A 310 -1.36 10.04 9.76
C GLU A 310 -2.42 8.95 9.56
N ALA A 311 -3.07 8.89 8.40
CA ALA A 311 -4.04 7.83 8.11
C ALA A 311 -3.33 6.48 7.95
N SER A 312 -2.14 6.46 7.35
CA SER A 312 -1.33 5.24 7.24
C SER A 312 -0.85 4.75 8.60
N LEU A 313 -0.43 5.66 9.50
CA LEU A 313 -0.10 5.31 10.89
C LEU A 313 -1.32 4.72 11.61
N GLN A 314 -2.50 5.29 11.41
CA GLN A 314 -3.74 4.76 11.98
C GLN A 314 -4.04 3.34 11.45
N SER A 315 -3.78 3.05 10.18
CA SER A 315 -3.89 1.70 9.62
C SER A 315 -2.92 0.71 10.29
N ILE A 316 -1.69 1.14 10.61
CA ILE A 316 -0.74 0.32 11.40
C ILE A 316 -1.29 0.06 12.81
N GLN A 317 -1.82 1.08 13.50
CA GLN A 317 -2.41 0.92 14.83
C GLN A 317 -3.56 -0.10 14.83
N ILE A 318 -4.43 -0.05 13.83
CA ILE A 318 -5.53 -1.02 13.68
C ILE A 318 -4.97 -2.43 13.43
N ALA A 319 -4.02 -2.58 12.50
CA ALA A 319 -3.41 -3.89 12.21
C ALA A 319 -2.67 -4.49 13.43
N LEU A 320 -2.03 -3.66 14.26
CA LEU A 320 -1.42 -4.10 15.51
C LEU A 320 -2.48 -4.51 16.55
N ALA A 321 -3.62 -3.81 16.63
CA ALA A 321 -4.73 -4.20 17.48
C ALA A 321 -5.38 -5.53 17.02
N GLU A 322 -5.41 -5.82 15.72
CA GLU A 322 -5.86 -7.12 15.20
C GLU A 322 -4.94 -8.25 15.67
N ARG A 323 -3.61 -8.03 15.63
CA ARG A 323 -2.64 -9.01 16.15
C ARG A 323 -2.80 -9.22 17.65
N GLU A 324 -2.98 -8.13 18.41
CA GLU A 324 -3.24 -8.20 19.85
C GLU A 324 -4.53 -8.98 20.14
N SER A 325 -5.60 -8.72 19.36
CA SER A 325 -6.88 -9.41 19.48
C SER A 325 -6.74 -10.91 19.21
N ALA A 326 -6.00 -11.29 18.15
CA ALA A 326 -5.74 -12.69 17.82
C ALA A 326 -4.93 -13.41 18.90
N ASP A 327 -3.89 -12.77 19.44
CA ASP A 327 -3.04 -13.34 20.48
C ASP A 327 -3.81 -13.55 21.80
N LYS A 328 -4.64 -12.56 22.19
CA LYS A 328 -5.43 -12.61 23.43
C LYS A 328 -6.74 -13.39 23.30
N LYS A 329 -7.27 -13.53 22.08
CA LYS A 329 -8.63 -14.04 21.78
C LYS A 329 -9.72 -13.20 22.44
N GLU A 330 -9.53 -11.88 22.40
CA GLU A 330 -10.40 -10.88 23.04
C GLU A 330 -10.70 -9.72 22.10
N ILE A 331 -11.75 -8.96 22.40
CA ILE A 331 -12.06 -7.69 21.71
C ILE A 331 -11.06 -6.62 22.19
N ILE A 332 -10.41 -5.93 21.26
CA ILE A 332 -9.45 -4.85 21.55
C ILE A 332 -10.07 -3.51 21.15
N LYS A 333 -10.07 -2.54 22.06
CA LYS A 333 -10.54 -1.16 21.83
C LYS A 333 -9.42 -0.28 21.31
N LEU A 334 -9.75 0.68 20.43
CA LEU A 334 -8.80 1.51 19.68
C LEU A 334 -8.80 2.99 20.06
#